data_AF-A0A7J7K440-F1
#
_entry.id   AF-A0A7J7K440-F1
#
_cell.length_a   1.000
_cell.length_b   1.000
_cell.length_c   1.000
_cell.angle_alpha   90.00
_cell.angle_beta   90.00
_cell.angle_gamma   90.00
#
_symmetry.space_group_name_H-M   'P 1'
#
loop_
_entity.id
_entity.type
_entity.pdbx_description
1 polymer ?
#
loop_
_entity_poly.entity_id
_entity_poly.type
_entity_poly.pdbx_seq_one_letter_code
_entity_poly.pdbx_strand_id
1 'polypeptide(L)'
;MIAVSLGFHLLVAALFWDVSSSSSSHVDPSGYIVFCPCMGRFGNQADQFLGALRFAKALDRTLVLPHWVEYRRAAASSSMQIPFDTYFKVAPLLEYHRVISCRHSWMTSLEGVASG
;
A
#
# COMPACT_ATOMS: atom_id res chain seq x y z
N MET A 1 -27.57 -12.19 -46.68
CA MET A 1 -27.84 -12.31 -45.23
C MET A 1 -26.67 -12.89 -44.42
N ILE A 2 -25.67 -13.56 -45.03
CA ILE A 2 -24.51 -14.14 -44.31
C ILE A 2 -23.43 -13.09 -43.93
N ALA A 3 -23.22 -12.07 -44.76
CA ALA A 3 -22.17 -11.04 -44.53
C ALA A 3 -22.41 -10.15 -43.29
N VAL A 4 -23.66 -9.96 -42.87
CA VAL A 4 -24.01 -9.13 -41.69
C VAL A 4 -23.72 -9.87 -40.38
N SER A 5 -23.82 -11.20 -40.39
CA SER A 5 -23.54 -12.06 -39.22
C SER A 5 -22.04 -12.13 -38.92
N LEU A 6 -21.17 -12.24 -39.95
CA LEU A 6 -19.71 -12.20 -39.76
C LEU A 6 -19.20 -10.84 -39.25
N GLY A 7 -19.76 -9.73 -39.75
CA GLY A 7 -19.41 -8.39 -39.28
C GLY A 7 -19.81 -8.15 -37.82
N PHE A 8 -20.96 -8.68 -37.40
CA PHE A 8 -21.42 -8.60 -36.00
C PHE A 8 -20.56 -9.45 -35.05
N HIS A 9 -20.16 -10.65 -35.46
CA HIS A 9 -19.26 -11.49 -34.64
C HIS A 9 -17.85 -10.91 -34.51
N LEU A 10 -17.32 -10.25 -35.56
CA LEU A 10 -16.04 -9.54 -35.48
C LEU A 10 -16.10 -8.30 -34.59
N LEU A 11 -17.20 -7.54 -34.63
CA LEU A 11 -17.45 -6.40 -33.74
C LEU A 11 -17.59 -6.82 -32.28
N VAL A 12 -18.30 -7.92 -32.02
CA VAL A 12 -18.43 -8.48 -30.67
C VAL A 12 -17.08 -9.00 -30.17
N ALA A 13 -16.31 -9.73 -31.00
CA ALA A 13 -14.99 -10.23 -30.62
C ALA A 13 -13.98 -9.09 -30.31
N ALA A 14 -14.04 -7.97 -31.04
CA ALA A 14 -13.22 -6.79 -30.76
C ALA A 14 -13.58 -6.14 -29.41
N LEU A 15 -14.88 -6.09 -29.05
CA LEU A 15 -15.34 -5.56 -27.76
C LEU A 15 -15.00 -6.47 -26.57
N PHE A 16 -14.72 -7.77 -26.80
CA PHE A 16 -14.32 -8.71 -25.75
C PHE A 16 -12.79 -8.75 -25.50
N TRP A 17 -11.97 -8.15 -26.37
CA TRP A 17 -10.50 -8.22 -26.23
C TRP A 17 -9.93 -7.22 -25.20
N ASP A 18 -10.65 -6.13 -24.89
CA ASP A 18 -10.13 -5.07 -24.01
C ASP A 18 -10.23 -5.37 -22.50
N VAL A 19 -10.79 -6.52 -22.08
CA VAL A 19 -11.06 -6.80 -20.64
C VAL A 19 -10.01 -7.69 -19.97
N SER A 20 -8.75 -7.63 -20.40
CA SER A 20 -7.63 -8.25 -19.66
C SER A 20 -6.68 -7.17 -19.12
N SER A 21 -7.20 -6.26 -18.28
CA SER A 21 -6.34 -5.45 -17.42
C SER A 21 -5.85 -6.35 -16.28
N SER A 22 -4.69 -6.98 -16.45
CA SER A 22 -3.98 -7.57 -15.32
C SER A 22 -3.59 -6.42 -14.39
N SER A 23 -4.13 -6.42 -13.17
CA SER A 23 -3.70 -5.53 -12.10
C SER A 23 -2.32 -5.97 -11.62
N SER A 24 -1.30 -5.74 -12.46
CA SER A 24 0.09 -5.75 -12.04
C SER A 24 0.20 -4.70 -10.93
N SER A 25 0.34 -5.15 -9.69
CA SER A 25 0.74 -4.28 -8.59
C SER A 25 2.12 -3.75 -8.95
N HIS A 26 2.17 -2.56 -9.53
CA HIS A 26 3.39 -1.92 -9.98
C HIS A 26 4.30 -1.67 -8.78
N VAL A 27 5.26 -2.55 -8.57
CA VAL A 27 6.29 -2.44 -7.53
C VAL A 27 7.12 -1.19 -7.83
N ASP A 28 7.32 -0.33 -6.83
CA ASP A 28 8.16 0.86 -6.95
C ASP A 28 9.61 0.42 -7.22
N PRO A 29 10.21 0.75 -8.38
CA PRO A 29 11.58 0.35 -8.69
C PRO A 29 12.61 0.98 -7.76
N SER A 30 12.30 2.12 -7.13
CA SER A 30 13.19 2.71 -6.10
C SER A 30 13.15 1.91 -4.79
N GLY A 31 12.17 1.03 -4.62
CA GLY A 31 12.00 0.14 -3.47
C GLY A 31 11.24 0.78 -2.30
N TYR A 32 11.11 0.00 -1.22
CA TYR A 32 10.28 0.33 -0.06
C TYR A 32 11.08 0.41 1.23
N ILE A 33 10.59 1.20 2.18
CA ILE A 33 11.04 1.19 3.58
C ILE A 33 9.86 0.78 4.46
N VAL A 34 10.10 -0.23 5.29
CA VAL A 34 9.16 -0.72 6.30
C VAL A 34 9.87 -0.66 7.65
N PHE A 35 9.17 -0.20 8.70
CA PHE A 35 9.71 -0.21 10.06
C PHE A 35 8.59 -0.41 11.08
N CYS A 36 8.97 -0.87 12.28
CA CYS A 36 8.07 -0.91 13.43
C CYS A 36 8.30 0.31 14.33
N PRO A 37 7.26 1.09 14.69
CA PRO A 37 7.35 2.11 15.73
C PRO A 37 7.28 1.44 17.12
N CYS A 38 8.24 0.56 17.39
CA CYS A 38 8.24 -0.35 18.54
C CYS A 38 8.71 0.30 19.85
N MET A 39 9.13 1.58 19.83
CA MET A 39 9.61 2.28 21.02
C MET A 39 8.54 3.24 21.55
N GLY A 40 8.28 3.17 22.85
CA GLY A 40 7.42 4.12 23.55
C GLY A 40 5.95 4.08 23.14
N ARG A 41 5.22 5.13 23.51
CA ARG A 41 3.79 5.32 23.20
C ARG A 41 3.63 6.29 22.03
N PHE A 42 2.39 6.58 21.66
CA PHE A 42 2.02 7.42 20.51
C PHE A 42 2.94 8.62 20.24
N GLY A 43 3.25 9.47 21.23
CA GLY A 43 4.12 10.63 21.02
C GLY A 43 5.54 10.26 20.53
N ASN A 44 6.14 9.22 21.10
CA ASN A 44 7.46 8.73 20.68
C ASN A 44 7.37 8.06 19.31
N GLN A 45 6.30 7.31 19.05
CA GLN A 45 6.05 6.69 17.76
C GLN A 45 5.87 7.76 16.65
N ALA A 46 5.22 8.88 16.98
CA ALA A 46 5.03 10.00 16.06
C ALA A 46 6.35 10.68 15.70
N ASP A 47 7.24 10.89 16.69
CA ASP A 47 8.57 11.44 16.44
C ASP A 47 9.41 10.51 15.53
N GLN A 48 9.39 9.21 15.82
CA GLN A 48 10.02 8.19 14.97
C GLN A 48 9.45 8.20 13.55
N PHE A 49 8.13 8.35 13.40
CA PHE A 49 7.48 8.45 12.09
C PHE A 49 7.97 9.67 11.30
N LEU A 50 8.07 10.85 11.92
CA LEU A 50 8.59 12.05 11.25
C LEU A 50 10.03 11.87 10.78
N GLY A 51 10.87 11.24 11.61
CA GLY A 51 12.22 10.85 11.24
C GLY A 51 12.26 9.88 10.05
N ALA A 52 11.45 8.82 10.10
CA ALA A 52 11.34 7.82 9.04
C ALA A 52 10.82 8.41 7.73
N LEU A 53 9.87 9.35 7.78
CA LEU A 53 9.33 10.04 6.61
C LEU A 53 10.41 10.87 5.90
N ARG A 54 11.21 11.62 6.67
CA ARG A 54 12.34 12.36 6.12
C ARG A 54 13.42 11.43 5.57
N PHE A 55 13.69 10.33 6.27
CA PHE A 55 14.67 9.32 5.84
C PHE A 55 14.28 8.66 4.52
N ALA A 56 13.01 8.28 4.37
CA ALA A 56 12.50 7.70 3.13
C ALA A 56 12.59 8.67 1.95
N LYS A 57 12.32 9.96 2.19
CA LYS A 57 12.52 11.01 1.19
C LYS A 57 13.98 11.16 0.79
N ALA A 58 14.89 11.15 1.75
CA ALA A 58 16.33 11.29 1.49
C ALA A 58 16.91 10.13 0.66
N LEU A 59 16.35 8.92 0.81
CA LEU A 59 16.75 7.73 0.05
C LEU A 59 15.93 7.48 -1.23
N ASP A 60 14.96 8.34 -1.52
CA ASP A 60 13.98 8.16 -2.61
C ASP A 60 13.28 6.80 -2.61
N ARG A 61 12.87 6.29 -1.44
CA ARG A 61 12.15 5.00 -1.34
C ARG A 61 10.73 5.21 -0.85
N THR A 62 9.75 4.48 -1.37
CA THR A 62 8.36 4.59 -0.89
C THR A 62 8.28 4.14 0.57
N LEU A 63 7.77 5.00 1.44
CA LEU A 63 7.56 4.65 2.86
C LEU A 63 6.24 3.89 3.02
N VAL A 64 6.33 2.72 3.64
CA VAL A 64 5.16 1.96 4.06
C VAL A 64 4.74 2.48 5.43
N LEU A 65 3.55 3.07 5.50
CA LEU A 65 3.03 3.69 6.71
C LEU A 65 2.82 2.65 7.81
N PRO A 66 3.43 2.82 8.99
CA PRO A 66 3.31 1.84 10.07
C PRO A 66 1.93 1.88 10.71
N HIS A 67 1.62 0.85 11.51
CA HIS A 67 0.52 0.92 12.47
C HIS A 67 0.96 1.59 13.76
N TRP A 68 0.05 2.30 14.42
CA TRP A 68 0.26 2.79 15.77
C TRP A 68 0.10 1.64 16.76
N VAL A 69 1.00 1.58 17.73
CA VAL A 69 0.96 0.54 18.77
C VAL A 69 0.31 1.13 20.01
N GLU A 70 -0.90 0.66 20.31
CA GLU A 70 -1.61 1.00 21.54
C GLU A 70 -1.52 -0.12 22.57
N TYR A 71 -1.13 0.25 23.79
CA TYR A 71 -1.02 -0.68 24.91
C TYR A 71 -2.23 -0.51 25.83
N ARG A 72 -3.07 -1.55 25.94
CA ARG A 72 -4.22 -1.58 26.85
C ARG A 72 -3.76 -1.90 28.27
N ARG A 73 -4.02 -1.00 29.23
CA ARG A 73 -3.65 -1.19 30.65
C ARG A 73 -4.27 -2.45 31.28
N ALA A 74 -5.46 -2.85 30.85
CA ALA A 74 -6.20 -3.97 31.42
C ALA A 74 -5.82 -5.35 30.85
N ALA A 75 -5.13 -5.39 29.71
CA ALA A 75 -4.69 -6.62 29.07
C ALA A 75 -3.17 -6.52 28.88
N ALA A 76 -2.42 -6.89 29.92
CA ALA A 76 -0.97 -6.71 30.02
C ALA A 76 -0.16 -7.40 28.89
N SER A 77 -0.80 -8.21 28.05
CA SER A 77 -0.16 -9.01 26.99
C SER A 77 -0.61 -8.69 25.56
N SER A 78 -1.57 -7.78 25.32
CA SER A 78 -2.03 -7.49 23.96
C SER A 78 -1.68 -6.06 23.53
N SER A 79 -0.80 -5.94 22.54
CA SER A 79 -0.66 -4.70 21.76
C SER A 79 -1.73 -4.67 20.68
N MET A 80 -2.38 -3.52 20.52
CA MET A 80 -3.31 -3.30 19.43
C MET A 80 -2.58 -2.52 18.33
N GLN A 81 -2.60 -3.06 17.12
CA GLN A 81 -2.05 -2.41 15.93
C GLN A 81 -3.16 -1.60 15.28
N ILE A 82 -3.07 -0.27 15.35
CA ILE A 82 -4.05 0.65 14.80
C ILE A 82 -3.56 1.14 13.44
N PRO A 83 -4.34 0.98 12.35
CA PRO A 83 -3.97 1.50 11.05
C PRO A 83 -3.68 2.99 11.07
N PHE A 84 -2.67 3.43 10.30
CA PHE A 84 -2.25 4.84 10.26
C PHE A 84 -3.41 5.80 9.94
N ASP A 85 -4.27 5.38 9.00
CA ASP A 85 -5.42 6.10 8.48
C ASP A 85 -6.59 6.24 9.47
N THR A 86 -6.51 5.60 10.63
CA THR A 86 -7.46 5.78 11.74
C THR A 86 -7.40 7.20 12.31
N TYR A 87 -6.21 7.78 12.39
CA TYR A 87 -5.99 9.10 13.01
C TYR A 87 -5.57 10.18 12.03
N PHE A 88 -4.89 9.80 10.94
CA PHE A 88 -4.30 10.75 10.01
C PHE A 88 -4.73 10.48 8.57
N LYS A 89 -4.99 11.53 7.80
CA LYS A 89 -5.23 11.39 6.36
C LYS A 89 -3.92 11.06 5.66
N VAL A 90 -3.96 10.10 4.73
CA VAL A 90 -2.79 9.71 3.92
C VAL A 90 -2.50 10.72 2.81
N ALA A 91 -3.55 11.31 2.21
CA ALA A 91 -3.41 12.18 1.05
C ALA A 91 -2.41 13.35 1.25
N PRO A 92 -2.42 14.09 2.38
CA PRO A 92 -1.45 15.17 2.61
C PRO A 92 0.01 14.70 2.67
N LEU A 93 0.28 13.44 3.02
CA LEU A 93 1.64 12.92 3.06
C LEU A 93 2.24 12.73 1.66
N LEU A 94 1.39 12.46 0.66
CA LEU A 94 1.79 12.31 -0.73
C LEU A 94 2.34 13.60 -1.33
N GLU A 95 1.96 14.76 -0.78
CA GLU A 95 2.53 16.06 -1.16
C GLU A 95 4.00 16.19 -0.71
N TYR A 96 4.39 15.46 0.34
CA TYR A 96 5.76 15.49 0.85
C TYR A 96 6.66 14.39 0.24
N HIS A 97 6.18 13.15 0.21
CA HIS A 97 6.93 11.98 -0.29
C HIS A 97 6.01 10.81 -0.63
N ARG A 98 6.49 9.84 -1.42
CA ARG A 98 5.73 8.63 -1.76
C ARG A 98 5.48 7.77 -0.53
N VAL A 99 4.21 7.52 -0.24
CA VAL A 99 3.78 6.67 0.88
C VAL A 99 2.71 5.67 0.45
N ILE A 100 2.66 4.53 1.13
CA ILE A 100 1.61 3.53 0.97
C ILE A 100 1.15 3.00 2.32
N SER A 101 -0.15 2.78 2.51
CA SER A 101 -0.66 2.23 3.76
C SER A 101 -0.23 0.77 3.93
N CYS A 102 0.34 0.41 5.07
CA CYS A 102 0.55 -1.00 5.43
C CYS A 102 -0.80 -1.65 5.71
N ARG A 103 -1.42 -2.28 4.71
CA ARG A 103 -2.56 -3.17 4.89
C ARG A 103 -2.11 -4.60 4.69
N HIS A 104 -2.85 -5.54 5.28
CA HIS A 104 -2.64 -6.97 5.03
C HIS A 104 -2.61 -7.28 3.53
N SER A 105 -3.54 -6.69 2.76
CA SER A 105 -3.58 -6.84 1.31
C SER A 105 -2.29 -6.42 0.61
N TRP A 106 -1.62 -5.36 1.07
CA TRP A 106 -0.35 -4.92 0.47
C TRP A 106 0.78 -5.90 0.76
N MET A 107 0.86 -6.42 1.99
CA MET A 107 1.88 -7.41 2.35
C MET A 107 1.75 -8.67 1.50
N THR A 108 0.53 -9.17 1.32
CA THR A 108 0.26 -10.35 0.48
C THR A 108 0.51 -10.09 -1.01
N SER A 109 0.27 -8.88 -1.52
CA SER A 109 0.54 -8.55 -2.93
C SER A 109 2.02 -8.61 -3.31
N LEU A 110 2.95 -8.45 -2.36
CA LEU A 110 4.39 -8.54 -2.64
C LEU A 110 4.95 -9.97 -2.58
N GLU A 111 4.31 -10.89 -1.86
CA GLU A 111 4.73 -12.30 -1.78
C GLU A 111 4.66 -12.99 -3.15
N GLY A 112 3.66 -12.63 -3.96
CA GLY A 112 3.52 -13.10 -5.33
C GLY A 112 4.55 -12.53 -6.31
N VAL A 113 5.22 -11.42 -5.96
CA VAL A 113 6.30 -10.82 -6.78
C VAL A 113 7.67 -11.37 -6.40
N ALA A 114 7.88 -11.73 -5.13
CA ALA A 114 9.15 -12.26 -4.63
C ALA A 114 9.42 -13.74 -5.02
N SER A 115 8.44 -14.42 -5.63
CA SER A 115 8.51 -15.84 -6.02
C SER A 115 8.74 -16.06 -7.53
N GLY A 116 9.04 -15.00 -8.29
CA GLY A 116 9.37 -15.03 -9.73
C GLY A 116 10.82 -14.69 -10.04
#